data_AF-A0A0Q3PNT2-F1
#
_entry.id   AF-A0A0Q3PNT2-F1
#
_cell.length_a   1.000
_cell.length_b   1.000
_cell.length_c   1.000
_cell.angle_alpha   90.00
_cell.angle_beta   90.00
_cell.angle_gamma   90.00
#
_symmetry.space_group_name_H-M   'P 1'
#
loop_
_entity.id
_entity.type
_entity.pdbx_description
1 polymer ?
#
loop_
_entity_poly.entity_id
_entity_poly.type
_entity_poly.pdbx_seq_one_letter_code
_entity_poly.pdbx_strand_id
1 'polypeptide(L)'
;MRLTRRAALAGLGALALPRAAGAVEQTRFPIPVSARPIVAFEPRNPERRRFGALQFRGGLVLSSGHPRFGGFSGLARLNGGRDLVAVTDRGYWLTARVVSHDGRPAGLEDAEMAAILGASGRPLTRSGLFDTESLCIADGVAYVGIERKHEVARFDWAGQGVEARARPVPLPRELKRLPRNRGLEAIGVVPSGSLRGALVAIAERSGKEDEPTLGAILGGPQPGLFRVARHDGYDITDLAFLPSGDMLLLERWYQPLRGVGMRIRRIAGRDVRPAALLDGPRLIEADLGYEIDNMEGLSVHLENGRTVLTLISDDNFSFLQRTVLLEFELT
;
A
#
# COMPACT_ATOMS: atom_id res chain seq x y z
N MET A 1 -25.33 39.59 -66.97
CA MET A 1 -26.31 38.55 -67.37
C MET A 1 -25.71 37.17 -67.11
N ARG A 2 -26.19 36.43 -66.11
CA ARG A 2 -26.14 34.95 -66.04
C ARG A 2 -26.98 34.43 -64.86
N LEU A 3 -28.18 34.02 -65.24
CA LEU A 3 -28.99 32.87 -64.81
C LEU A 3 -28.80 32.30 -63.39
N THR A 4 -29.93 32.34 -62.68
CA THR A 4 -30.33 31.54 -61.51
C THR A 4 -30.23 30.03 -61.76
N ARG A 5 -29.81 29.26 -60.74
CA ARG A 5 -30.12 27.82 -60.63
C ARG A 5 -30.57 27.47 -59.22
N ARG A 6 -31.68 26.73 -59.22
CA ARG A 6 -32.51 26.28 -58.10
C ARG A 6 -31.83 25.23 -57.23
N ALA A 7 -32.24 25.27 -55.96
CA ALA A 7 -32.33 24.22 -54.96
C ALA A 7 -32.17 22.75 -55.40
N ALA A 8 -31.36 22.03 -54.63
CA ALA A 8 -31.53 20.60 -54.36
C ALA A 8 -31.14 20.35 -52.89
N LEU A 9 -32.13 20.29 -52.00
CA LEU A 9 -31.98 19.81 -50.63
C LEU A 9 -32.14 18.28 -50.67
N ALA A 10 -31.02 17.56 -50.62
CA ALA A 10 -31.01 16.12 -50.42
C ALA A 10 -31.01 15.83 -48.91
N GLY A 11 -32.00 15.05 -48.46
CA GLY A 11 -32.15 14.66 -47.07
C GLY A 11 -31.03 13.74 -46.60
N LEU A 12 -30.38 14.12 -45.50
CA LEU A 12 -29.51 13.23 -44.73
C LEU A 12 -30.36 12.47 -43.72
N GLY A 13 -30.62 11.20 -44.02
CA GLY A 13 -31.18 10.25 -43.06
C GLY A 13 -30.21 10.06 -41.89
N ALA A 14 -30.65 10.42 -40.68
CA ALA A 14 -29.91 10.14 -39.46
C ALA A 14 -29.98 8.63 -39.17
N LEU A 15 -28.91 7.91 -39.53
CA LEU A 15 -28.65 6.56 -39.02
C LEU A 15 -28.35 6.66 -37.52
N ALA A 16 -29.35 6.38 -36.69
CA ALA A 16 -29.16 6.19 -35.26
C ALA A 16 -28.34 4.91 -35.04
N LEU A 17 -27.04 5.07 -34.78
CA LEU A 17 -26.20 3.97 -34.33
C LEU A 17 -26.72 3.46 -32.98
N PRO A 18 -26.90 2.15 -32.79
CA PRO A 18 -27.31 1.60 -31.51
C PRO A 18 -26.26 1.97 -30.46
N ARG A 19 -26.72 2.65 -29.42
CA ARG A 19 -25.94 2.99 -28.23
C ARG A 19 -25.43 1.67 -27.66
N ALA A 20 -24.12 1.42 -27.76
CA ALA A 20 -23.49 0.24 -27.20
C ALA A 20 -23.95 0.07 -25.75
N ALA A 21 -24.65 -1.03 -25.46
CA ALA A 21 -24.92 -1.45 -24.11
C ALA A 21 -23.57 -1.51 -23.40
N GLY A 22 -23.36 -0.66 -22.40
CA GLY A 22 -22.09 -0.57 -21.70
C GLY A 22 -21.77 -1.96 -21.14
N ALA A 23 -20.69 -2.57 -21.64
CA ALA A 23 -20.17 -3.81 -21.08
C ALA A 23 -20.07 -3.61 -19.55
N VAL A 24 -20.68 -4.52 -18.79
CA VAL A 24 -20.49 -4.56 -17.34
C VAL A 24 -18.99 -4.78 -17.14
N GLU A 25 -18.29 -3.74 -16.70
CA GLU A 25 -16.86 -3.85 -16.42
C GLU A 25 -16.71 -4.92 -15.35
N GLN A 26 -15.98 -5.99 -15.66
CA GLN A 26 -15.61 -6.97 -14.65
C GLN A 26 -14.73 -6.25 -13.62
N THR A 27 -15.31 -5.99 -12.47
CA THR A 27 -14.64 -5.34 -11.33
C THR A 27 -13.95 -6.34 -10.45
N ARG A 28 -14.16 -7.65 -10.62
CA ARG A 28 -13.57 -8.72 -9.82
C ARG A 28 -13.26 -9.90 -10.72
N PHE A 29 -12.06 -10.45 -10.64
CA PHE A 29 -11.60 -11.52 -11.52
C PHE A 29 -10.42 -12.29 -10.90
N PRO A 30 -10.37 -13.63 -11.06
CA PRO A 30 -9.23 -14.42 -10.64
C PRO A 30 -8.00 -14.07 -11.49
N ILE A 31 -6.81 -14.23 -10.91
CA ILE A 31 -5.56 -13.94 -11.59
C ILE A 31 -4.53 -15.05 -11.35
N PRO A 32 -3.91 -15.62 -12.40
CA PRO A 32 -2.78 -16.51 -12.21
C PRO A 32 -1.57 -15.71 -11.74
N VAL A 33 -0.96 -16.12 -10.63
CA VAL A 33 0.27 -15.51 -10.10
C VAL A 33 1.36 -16.57 -10.08
N SER A 34 2.44 -16.31 -10.81
CA SER A 34 3.68 -17.08 -10.71
C SER A 34 4.51 -16.55 -9.55
N ALA A 35 5.10 -17.45 -8.78
CA ALA A 35 5.93 -17.11 -7.63
C ALA A 35 7.29 -17.81 -7.75
N ARG A 36 8.37 -17.04 -7.83
CA ARG A 36 9.74 -17.55 -7.83
C ARG A 36 10.38 -17.33 -6.46
N PRO A 37 10.86 -18.36 -5.76
CA PRO A 37 11.46 -18.20 -4.45
C PRO A 37 12.72 -17.32 -4.43
N ILE A 38 12.84 -16.55 -3.36
CA ILE A 38 14.05 -15.86 -2.91
C ILE A 38 14.56 -16.61 -1.69
N VAL A 39 15.63 -17.37 -1.88
CA VAL A 39 16.17 -18.28 -0.85
C VAL A 39 17.25 -17.63 0.02
N ALA A 40 17.76 -16.47 -0.38
CA ALA A 40 18.76 -15.70 0.35
C ALA A 40 18.48 -14.21 0.20
N PHE A 41 18.50 -13.47 1.31
CA PHE A 41 18.28 -12.02 1.28
C PHE A 41 19.52 -11.24 0.83
N GLU A 42 20.72 -11.75 1.13
CA GLU A 42 21.99 -11.19 0.66
C GLU A 42 22.65 -12.22 -0.28
N PRO A 43 22.52 -12.10 -1.62
CA PRO A 43 23.01 -13.11 -2.56
C PRO A 43 24.50 -13.39 -2.47
N ARG A 44 25.30 -12.39 -2.06
CA ARG A 44 26.76 -12.52 -1.86
C ARG A 44 27.12 -13.30 -0.60
N ASN A 45 26.18 -13.50 0.33
CA ASN A 45 26.35 -14.26 1.56
C ASN A 45 25.08 -15.07 1.87
N PRO A 46 24.80 -16.12 1.08
CA PRO A 46 23.50 -16.81 1.11
C PRO A 46 23.20 -17.54 2.43
N GLU A 47 24.25 -17.85 3.21
CA GLU A 47 24.13 -18.49 4.53
C GLU A 47 23.72 -17.50 5.63
N ARG A 48 23.90 -16.19 5.42
CA ARG A 48 23.51 -15.18 6.40
C ARG A 48 21.98 -15.10 6.48
N ARG A 49 21.45 -15.38 7.67
CA ARG A 49 20.00 -15.29 7.95
C ARG A 49 19.60 -14.09 8.80
N ARG A 50 20.53 -13.51 9.58
CA ARG A 50 20.24 -12.41 10.51
C ARG A 50 20.75 -11.06 9.99
N PHE A 51 19.86 -10.07 10.02
CA PHE A 51 20.07 -8.71 9.56
C PHE A 51 19.52 -7.75 10.62
N GLY A 52 20.41 -7.30 11.52
CA GLY A 52 20.00 -6.54 12.71
C GLY A 52 19.10 -7.37 13.63
N ALA A 53 17.92 -6.85 13.92
CA ALA A 53 16.90 -7.53 14.75
C ALA A 53 16.01 -8.48 13.94
N LEU A 54 16.25 -8.63 12.63
CA LEU A 54 15.40 -9.43 11.75
C LEU A 54 16.11 -10.71 11.30
N GLN A 55 15.39 -11.81 11.32
CA GLN A 55 15.80 -13.09 10.73
C GLN A 55 15.02 -13.33 9.45
N PHE A 56 15.70 -13.41 8.32
CA PHE A 56 15.09 -13.66 7.02
C PHE A 56 14.50 -15.07 6.97
N ARG A 57 13.20 -15.17 6.65
CA ARG A 57 12.48 -16.44 6.51
C ARG A 57 12.49 -16.92 5.07
N GLY A 58 12.26 -16.01 4.13
CA GLY A 58 12.17 -16.29 2.70
C GLY A 58 11.49 -15.13 1.97
N GLY A 59 11.41 -15.24 0.66
CA GLY A 59 10.67 -14.29 -0.16
C GLY A 59 10.24 -14.89 -1.48
N LEU A 60 9.47 -14.13 -2.24
CA LEU A 60 8.96 -14.49 -3.55
C LEU A 60 9.13 -13.29 -4.49
N VAL A 61 9.57 -13.54 -5.72
CA VAL A 61 9.30 -12.63 -6.85
C VAL A 61 7.98 -13.08 -7.47
N LEU A 62 6.99 -12.19 -7.45
CA LEU A 62 5.66 -12.44 -7.96
C LEU A 62 5.50 -11.85 -9.36
N SER A 63 4.79 -12.55 -10.24
CA SER A 63 4.46 -12.04 -11.57
C SER A 63 3.12 -12.56 -12.07
N SER A 64 2.48 -11.77 -12.91
CA SER A 64 1.29 -12.18 -13.66
C SER A 64 1.30 -11.56 -15.05
N GLY A 65 0.75 -12.26 -16.04
CA GLY A 65 0.55 -11.71 -17.38
C GLY A 65 -0.61 -10.70 -17.48
N HIS A 66 -1.36 -10.47 -16.39
CA HIS A 66 -2.50 -9.58 -16.41
C HIS A 66 -2.08 -8.11 -16.23
N PRO A 67 -2.54 -7.16 -17.08
CA PRO A 67 -2.07 -5.77 -17.09
C PRO A 67 -2.43 -4.93 -15.85
N ARG A 68 -3.28 -5.46 -14.97
CA ARG A 68 -3.67 -4.80 -13.71
C ARG A 68 -2.84 -5.27 -12.51
N PHE A 69 -2.00 -6.29 -12.66
CA PHE A 69 -1.12 -6.78 -11.60
C PHE A 69 0.19 -5.99 -11.55
N GLY A 70 0.66 -5.67 -10.35
CA GLY A 70 1.76 -4.73 -10.11
C GLY A 70 1.26 -3.45 -9.45
N GLY A 71 2.13 -2.47 -9.26
CA GLY A 71 1.72 -1.19 -8.68
C GLY A 71 1.46 -1.23 -7.17
N PHE A 72 1.98 -2.20 -6.41
CA PHE A 72 1.50 -2.45 -5.04
C PHE A 72 2.00 -1.43 -4.02
N SER A 73 1.10 -0.63 -3.46
CA SER A 73 1.41 0.45 -2.50
C SER A 73 0.96 0.17 -1.06
N GLY A 74 0.48 -1.03 -0.74
CA GLY A 74 0.06 -1.34 0.62
C GLY A 74 -0.27 -2.81 0.83
N LEU A 75 -0.09 -3.29 2.06
CA LEU A 75 -0.16 -4.72 2.39
C LEU A 75 -0.78 -4.98 3.77
N ALA A 76 -1.67 -5.96 3.84
CA ALA A 76 -2.18 -6.52 5.09
C ALA A 76 -2.10 -8.06 5.06
N ARG A 77 -1.58 -8.64 6.14
CA ARG A 77 -1.58 -10.08 6.40
C ARG A 77 -2.59 -10.41 7.49
N LEU A 78 -3.60 -11.20 7.14
CA LEU A 78 -4.71 -11.54 8.02
C LEU A 78 -4.66 -13.01 8.43
N ASN A 79 -5.48 -13.40 9.40
CA ASN A 79 -5.71 -14.79 9.79
C ASN A 79 -4.40 -15.55 10.09
N GLY A 80 -3.57 -14.96 10.95
CA GLY A 80 -2.28 -15.54 11.35
C GLY A 80 -1.23 -15.54 10.24
N GLY A 81 -1.39 -14.67 9.23
CA GLY A 81 -0.50 -14.59 8.07
C GLY A 81 -0.99 -15.39 6.87
N ARG A 82 -2.01 -16.23 6.99
CA ARG A 82 -2.45 -17.06 5.86
C ARG A 82 -2.99 -16.23 4.70
N ASP A 83 -3.71 -15.15 4.99
CA ASP A 83 -4.41 -14.40 3.95
C ASP A 83 -3.65 -13.09 3.68
N LEU A 84 -3.48 -12.77 2.40
CA LEU A 84 -2.80 -11.58 1.91
C LEU A 84 -3.82 -10.67 1.24
N VAL A 85 -3.80 -9.40 1.61
CA VAL A 85 -4.54 -8.32 0.96
C VAL A 85 -3.55 -7.23 0.61
N ALA A 86 -3.51 -6.81 -0.65
CA ALA A 86 -2.72 -5.67 -1.09
C ALA A 86 -3.58 -4.69 -1.87
N VAL A 87 -3.14 -3.44 -1.97
CA VAL A 87 -3.73 -2.44 -2.86
C VAL A 87 -2.72 -2.03 -3.91
N THR A 88 -3.21 -1.73 -5.11
CA THR A 88 -2.39 -1.12 -6.18
C THR A 88 -2.63 0.37 -6.25
N ASP A 89 -1.61 1.16 -6.59
CA ASP A 89 -1.65 2.58 -6.99
C ASP A 89 -2.74 2.90 -8.05
N ARG A 90 -3.30 1.89 -8.73
CA ARG A 90 -4.38 1.97 -9.71
C ARG A 90 -5.76 1.65 -9.14
N GLY A 91 -5.90 1.54 -7.82
CA GLY A 91 -7.17 1.39 -7.14
C GLY A 91 -7.79 0.00 -7.30
N TYR A 92 -6.96 -1.05 -7.20
CA TYR A 92 -7.40 -2.43 -7.13
C TYR A 92 -6.92 -3.09 -5.83
N TRP A 93 -7.78 -3.92 -5.25
CA TRP A 93 -7.40 -4.97 -4.31
C TRP A 93 -6.71 -6.11 -5.04
N LEU A 94 -5.71 -6.72 -4.41
CA LEU A 94 -5.31 -8.11 -4.61
C LEU A 94 -5.63 -8.87 -3.33
N THR A 95 -6.31 -10.00 -3.45
CA THR A 95 -6.47 -10.96 -2.35
C THR A 95 -5.87 -12.30 -2.75
N ALA A 96 -5.22 -13.00 -1.83
CA ALA A 96 -4.68 -14.35 -2.04
C ALA A 96 -4.48 -15.08 -0.71
N ARG A 97 -4.28 -16.39 -0.76
CA ARG A 97 -3.70 -17.15 0.36
C ARG A 97 -2.21 -17.36 0.13
N VAL A 98 -1.41 -17.08 1.16
CA VAL A 98 0.02 -17.39 1.15
C VAL A 98 0.20 -18.87 1.48
N VAL A 99 0.83 -19.60 0.55
CA VAL A 99 1.25 -20.97 0.77
C VAL A 99 2.65 -20.94 1.37
N SER A 100 2.83 -21.66 2.48
CA SER A 100 4.12 -21.75 3.17
C SER A 100 4.62 -23.19 3.24
N HIS A 101 5.93 -23.37 3.08
CA HIS A 101 6.64 -24.63 3.30
C HIS A 101 7.75 -24.41 4.33
N ASP A 102 7.80 -25.22 5.39
CA ASP A 102 8.75 -25.07 6.51
C ASP A 102 8.82 -23.65 7.10
N GLY A 103 7.67 -22.97 7.16
CA GLY A 103 7.59 -21.59 7.61
C GLY A 103 8.27 -20.59 6.66
N ARG A 104 8.33 -20.88 5.36
CA ARG A 104 8.78 -19.94 4.33
C ARG A 104 7.69 -19.77 3.27
N PRO A 105 7.49 -18.56 2.74
CA PRO A 105 6.54 -18.37 1.66
C PRO A 105 7.01 -19.14 0.42
N ALA A 106 6.09 -19.89 -0.20
CA ALA A 106 6.35 -20.76 -1.35
C ALA A 106 5.51 -20.37 -2.58
N GLY A 107 4.37 -19.71 -2.38
CA GLY A 107 3.53 -19.23 -3.47
C GLY A 107 2.26 -18.53 -2.99
N LEU A 108 1.44 -18.13 -3.96
CA LEU A 108 0.11 -17.56 -3.72
C LEU A 108 -0.94 -18.45 -4.38
N GLU A 109 -2.01 -18.76 -3.64
CA GLU A 109 -3.18 -19.49 -4.11
C GLU A 109 -4.43 -18.61 -4.06
N ASP A 110 -5.44 -18.97 -4.86
CA ASP A 110 -6.74 -18.27 -4.90
C ASP A 110 -6.61 -16.75 -5.12
N ALA A 111 -5.60 -16.36 -5.92
CA ALA A 111 -5.32 -14.97 -6.17
C ALA A 111 -6.43 -14.34 -7.03
N GLU A 112 -6.93 -13.20 -6.57
CA GLU A 112 -8.02 -12.46 -7.19
C GLU A 112 -7.75 -10.96 -7.11
N MET A 113 -8.05 -10.25 -8.20
CA MET A 113 -8.07 -8.80 -8.18
C MET A 113 -9.50 -8.26 -8.19
N ALA A 114 -9.73 -7.17 -7.46
CA ALA A 114 -11.01 -6.48 -7.44
C ALA A 114 -10.83 -4.96 -7.44
N ALA A 115 -11.66 -4.22 -8.17
CA ALA A 115 -11.62 -2.76 -8.18
C ALA A 115 -12.09 -2.22 -6.81
N ILE A 116 -11.37 -1.25 -6.27
CA ILE A 116 -11.78 -0.56 -5.06
C ILE A 116 -13.01 0.29 -5.37
N LEU A 117 -14.09 0.10 -4.62
CA LEU A 117 -15.36 0.77 -4.86
C LEU A 117 -15.46 2.09 -4.09
N GLY A 118 -15.78 3.17 -4.81
CA GLY A 118 -16.13 4.44 -4.19
C GLY A 118 -17.47 4.41 -3.46
N ALA A 119 -17.84 5.51 -2.81
CA ALA A 119 -19.09 5.62 -2.05
C ALA A 119 -20.36 5.32 -2.88
N SER A 120 -20.33 5.60 -4.18
CA SER A 120 -21.43 5.31 -5.13
C SER A 120 -21.51 3.83 -5.54
N GLY A 121 -20.55 2.99 -5.14
CA GLY A 121 -20.41 1.61 -5.62
C GLY A 121 -19.77 1.49 -7.00
N ARG A 122 -19.36 2.60 -7.63
CA ARG A 122 -18.56 2.57 -8.86
C ARG A 122 -17.07 2.45 -8.53
N PRO A 123 -16.25 1.79 -9.38
CA PRO A 123 -14.81 1.75 -9.22
C PRO A 123 -14.19 3.14 -9.05
N LEU A 124 -13.23 3.27 -8.12
CA LEU A 124 -12.49 4.51 -7.88
C LEU A 124 -11.77 5.02 -9.13
N THR A 125 -11.29 4.10 -9.98
CA THR A 125 -10.70 4.38 -11.30
C THR A 125 -11.58 5.26 -12.18
N ARG A 126 -12.91 5.10 -12.11
CA ARG A 126 -13.87 5.91 -12.89
C ARG A 126 -14.11 7.30 -12.33
N SER A 127 -13.72 7.54 -11.07
CA SER A 127 -13.82 8.85 -10.42
C SER A 127 -12.53 9.66 -10.50
N GLY A 128 -11.46 9.09 -11.07
CA GLY A 128 -10.13 9.70 -11.13
C GLY A 128 -9.40 9.72 -9.78
N LEU A 129 -9.86 8.91 -8.80
CA LEU A 129 -9.38 8.85 -7.41
C LEU A 129 -8.76 7.48 -7.11
N PHE A 130 -7.85 7.03 -7.96
CA PHE A 130 -7.33 5.67 -7.92
C PHE A 130 -5.94 5.53 -7.30
N ASP A 131 -5.18 6.63 -7.16
CA ASP A 131 -3.90 6.67 -6.43
C ASP A 131 -4.14 6.27 -4.99
N THR A 132 -4.00 4.98 -4.70
CA THR A 132 -4.03 4.46 -3.35
C THR A 132 -2.62 4.15 -2.91
N GLU A 133 -2.23 4.73 -1.79
CA GLU A 133 -0.82 4.76 -1.36
C GLU A 133 -0.56 4.01 -0.07
N SER A 134 -1.60 3.49 0.58
CA SER A 134 -1.45 2.86 1.89
C SER A 134 -2.62 1.96 2.24
N LEU A 135 -2.37 0.93 3.04
CA LEU A 135 -3.38 -0.03 3.51
C LEU A 135 -3.13 -0.46 4.95
N CYS A 136 -4.19 -0.39 5.77
CA CYS A 136 -4.24 -1.11 7.03
C CYS A 136 -5.59 -1.80 7.19
N ILE A 137 -5.61 -3.01 7.74
CA ILE A 137 -6.84 -3.71 8.10
C ILE A 137 -6.77 -4.11 9.56
N ALA A 138 -7.72 -3.62 10.36
CA ALA A 138 -7.81 -3.89 11.79
C ALA A 138 -9.27 -3.95 12.23
N ASP A 139 -9.60 -4.87 13.14
CA ASP A 139 -10.92 -5.03 13.72
C ASP A 139 -12.07 -5.09 12.68
N GLY A 140 -11.80 -5.74 11.54
CA GLY A 140 -12.78 -5.90 10.45
C GLY A 140 -12.98 -4.66 9.57
N VAL A 141 -12.17 -3.61 9.74
CA VAL A 141 -12.22 -2.40 8.93
C VAL A 141 -10.93 -2.27 8.13
N ALA A 142 -11.04 -2.10 6.82
CA ALA A 142 -9.91 -1.71 5.99
C ALA A 142 -9.87 -0.19 5.86
N TYR A 143 -8.68 0.39 5.95
CA TYR A 143 -8.39 1.79 5.72
C TYR A 143 -7.45 1.90 4.54
N VAL A 144 -7.69 2.86 3.65
CA VAL A 144 -6.87 3.11 2.45
C VAL A 144 -6.62 4.60 2.31
N GLY A 145 -5.36 5.00 2.18
CA GLY A 145 -4.97 6.36 1.81
C GLY A 145 -5.15 6.60 0.32
N ILE A 146 -5.69 7.76 -0.06
CA ILE A 146 -5.96 8.16 -1.45
C ILE A 146 -5.30 9.51 -1.72
N GLU A 147 -4.25 9.53 -2.55
CA GLU A 147 -3.37 10.69 -2.69
C GLU A 147 -4.06 11.89 -3.32
N ARG A 148 -4.76 11.72 -4.45
CA ARG A 148 -5.29 12.84 -5.26
C ARG A 148 -6.24 13.78 -4.51
N LYS A 149 -6.81 13.33 -3.40
CA LYS A 149 -7.66 14.14 -2.52
C LYS A 149 -7.09 14.32 -1.11
N HIS A 150 -5.95 13.73 -0.81
CA HIS A 150 -5.42 13.60 0.55
C HIS A 150 -6.51 13.10 1.50
N GLU A 151 -7.17 12.00 1.12
CA GLU A 151 -8.27 11.40 1.86
C GLU A 151 -7.85 10.03 2.42
N VAL A 152 -8.49 9.63 3.51
CA VAL A 152 -8.48 8.24 3.96
C VAL A 152 -9.90 7.72 3.82
N ALA A 153 -10.06 6.59 3.15
CA ALA A 153 -11.32 5.85 3.05
C ALA A 153 -11.30 4.65 4.00
N ARG A 154 -12.43 4.36 4.62
CA ARG A 154 -12.67 3.12 5.38
C ARG A 154 -13.70 2.23 4.69
N PHE A 155 -13.55 0.93 4.86
CA PHE A 155 -14.33 -0.12 4.21
C PHE A 155 -14.74 -1.18 5.25
N ASP A 156 -15.97 -1.67 5.16
CA ASP A 156 -16.46 -2.79 5.99
C ASP A 156 -15.88 -4.12 5.47
N TRP A 157 -14.63 -4.39 5.83
CA TRP A 157 -13.89 -5.54 5.35
C TRP A 157 -14.47 -6.86 5.88
N ALA A 158 -14.84 -6.91 7.17
CA ALA A 158 -15.40 -8.12 7.78
C ALA A 158 -16.77 -8.50 7.18
N GLY A 159 -17.62 -7.52 6.88
CA GLY A 159 -18.95 -7.79 6.33
C GLY A 159 -18.97 -7.98 4.82
N GLN A 160 -18.15 -7.22 4.08
CA GLN A 160 -18.29 -7.10 2.62
C GLN A 160 -17.00 -7.38 1.84
N GLY A 161 -15.84 -7.45 2.50
CA GLY A 161 -14.55 -7.68 1.86
C GLY A 161 -14.28 -6.70 0.72
N VAL A 162 -13.91 -7.22 -0.45
CA VAL A 162 -13.62 -6.43 -1.65
C VAL A 162 -14.83 -5.69 -2.24
N GLU A 163 -16.06 -6.10 -1.89
CA GLU A 163 -17.30 -5.43 -2.33
C GLU A 163 -17.69 -4.25 -1.42
N ALA A 164 -16.93 -4.03 -0.35
CA ALA A 164 -17.15 -2.91 0.56
C ALA A 164 -17.02 -1.57 -0.17
N ARG A 165 -17.89 -0.62 0.19
CA ARG A 165 -17.87 0.74 -0.38
C ARG A 165 -17.10 1.70 0.50
N ALA A 166 -16.30 2.56 -0.14
CA ALA A 166 -15.55 3.60 0.54
C ALA A 166 -16.45 4.53 1.35
N ARG A 167 -16.08 4.77 2.61
CA ARG A 167 -16.64 5.82 3.47
C ARG A 167 -15.49 6.75 3.90
N PRO A 168 -15.61 8.07 3.79
CA PRO A 168 -14.53 8.97 4.15
C PRO A 168 -14.26 8.93 5.66
N VAL A 169 -12.99 9.00 6.03
CA VAL A 169 -12.53 9.28 7.39
C VAL A 169 -12.31 10.79 7.54
N PRO A 170 -12.86 11.44 8.58
CA PRO A 170 -12.57 12.85 8.83
C PRO A 170 -11.08 13.08 9.11
N LEU A 171 -10.47 13.99 8.35
CA LEU A 171 -9.06 14.37 8.51
C LEU A 171 -8.92 15.83 8.97
N PRO A 172 -7.91 16.13 9.81
CA PRO A 172 -7.49 17.50 10.10
C PRO A 172 -7.20 18.31 8.83
N ARG A 173 -7.38 19.63 8.90
CA ARG A 173 -7.21 20.52 7.74
C ARG A 173 -5.77 20.54 7.24
N GLU A 174 -4.81 20.30 8.13
CA GLU A 174 -3.38 20.29 7.88
C GLU A 174 -3.00 19.16 6.92
N LEU A 175 -3.56 17.95 7.10
CA LEU A 175 -3.35 16.84 6.18
C LEU A 175 -3.95 17.10 4.80
N LYS A 176 -5.06 17.84 4.72
CA LYS A 176 -5.69 18.21 3.45
C LYS A 176 -4.93 19.28 2.66
N ARG A 177 -3.91 19.88 3.27
CA ARG A 177 -3.05 20.93 2.68
C ARG A 177 -1.66 20.43 2.34
N LEU A 178 -1.43 19.11 2.43
CA LEU A 178 -0.18 18.51 1.97
C LEU A 178 0.09 18.90 0.50
N PRO A 179 1.36 19.02 0.10
CA PRO A 179 1.69 19.22 -1.30
C PRO A 179 1.09 18.11 -2.17
N ARG A 180 0.82 18.43 -3.43
CA ARG A 180 0.43 17.42 -4.40
C ARG A 180 1.55 16.38 -4.56
N ASN A 181 1.21 15.11 -4.72
CA ASN A 181 2.16 14.00 -4.84
C ASN A 181 3.03 13.81 -3.59
N ARG A 182 2.42 13.97 -2.41
CA ARG A 182 3.01 13.84 -1.06
C ARG A 182 1.92 13.35 -0.09
N GLY A 183 1.23 12.29 -0.49
CA GLY A 183 0.06 11.72 0.17
C GLY A 183 0.31 11.14 1.56
N LEU A 184 -0.73 10.48 2.09
CA LEU A 184 -0.66 9.69 3.32
C LEU A 184 -0.24 8.26 2.97
N GLU A 185 1.07 8.04 2.90
CA GLU A 185 1.70 6.77 2.52
C GLU A 185 1.68 5.74 3.65
N ALA A 186 1.60 6.16 4.90
CA ALA A 186 1.69 5.23 6.01
C ALA A 186 0.48 5.37 6.93
N ILE A 187 -0.30 4.30 7.04
CA ILE A 187 -1.49 4.24 7.89
C ILE A 187 -1.50 2.98 8.74
N GLY A 188 -1.96 3.09 9.98
CA GLY A 188 -2.10 1.91 10.84
C GLY A 188 -2.95 2.16 12.07
N VAL A 189 -3.59 1.10 12.56
CA VAL A 189 -4.40 1.17 13.77
C VAL A 189 -3.58 0.69 14.97
N VAL A 190 -3.54 1.50 16.02
CA VAL A 190 -2.77 1.18 17.23
C VAL A 190 -3.42 -0.02 17.96
N PRO A 191 -2.71 -1.13 18.19
CA PRO A 191 -3.31 -2.35 18.73
C PRO A 191 -3.46 -2.36 20.25
N SER A 192 -2.63 -1.59 20.97
CA SER A 192 -2.53 -1.63 22.43
C SER A 192 -2.07 -0.29 23.02
N GLY A 193 -2.09 -0.17 24.35
CA GLY A 193 -1.69 1.05 25.05
C GLY A 193 -2.77 2.15 25.06
N SER A 194 -2.36 3.37 25.41
CA SER A 194 -3.26 4.51 25.62
C SER A 194 -3.97 5.00 24.36
N LEU A 195 -3.44 4.70 23.18
CA LEU A 195 -4.01 5.07 21.88
C LEU A 195 -4.73 3.91 21.18
N ARG A 196 -4.96 2.78 21.85
CA ARG A 196 -5.59 1.59 21.25
C ARG A 196 -6.85 1.96 20.43
N GLY A 197 -6.91 1.48 19.19
CA GLY A 197 -8.01 1.72 18.25
C GLY A 197 -7.94 3.07 17.52
N ALA A 198 -6.99 3.96 17.87
CA ALA A 198 -6.74 5.15 17.08
C ALA A 198 -6.08 4.79 15.75
N LEU A 199 -6.45 5.51 14.70
CA LEU A 199 -5.79 5.42 13.39
C LEU A 199 -4.64 6.43 13.36
N VAL A 200 -3.44 5.97 13.07
CA VAL A 200 -2.29 6.83 12.79
C VAL A 200 -2.12 6.94 11.28
N ALA A 201 -1.89 8.16 10.80
CA ALA A 201 -1.58 8.43 9.39
C ALA A 201 -0.36 9.36 9.31
N ILE A 202 0.59 9.05 8.44
CA ILE A 202 1.84 9.81 8.27
C ILE A 202 2.01 10.11 6.78
N ALA A 203 2.36 11.36 6.47
CA ALA A 203 2.63 11.78 5.10
C ALA A 203 4.03 11.36 4.65
N GLU A 204 4.22 11.04 3.36
CA GLU A 204 5.54 10.74 2.77
C GLU A 204 6.56 11.81 3.18
N ARG A 205 6.19 13.06 2.90
CA ARG A 205 6.99 14.27 3.11
C ARG A 205 6.10 15.51 3.07
N SER A 206 6.07 16.28 4.15
CA SER A 206 5.34 17.56 4.23
C SER A 206 6.21 18.81 4.04
N GLY A 207 7.49 18.66 3.74
CA GLY A 207 8.49 19.74 3.66
C GLY A 207 9.65 19.41 2.72
N LYS A 208 10.85 19.97 2.98
CA LYS A 208 12.08 19.63 2.22
C LYS A 208 12.61 18.23 2.57
N GLU A 209 13.67 17.81 1.87
CA GLU A 209 14.18 16.43 1.85
C GLU A 209 14.46 15.79 3.20
N ASP A 210 14.92 16.51 4.22
CA ASP A 210 15.11 15.97 5.58
C ASP A 210 14.33 16.78 6.65
N GLU A 211 13.38 17.61 6.23
CA GLU A 211 12.50 18.27 7.18
C GLU A 211 11.51 17.25 7.78
N PRO A 212 11.22 17.33 9.09
CA PRO A 212 10.27 16.41 9.73
C PRO A 212 8.91 16.43 9.04
N THR A 213 8.37 15.27 8.73
CA THR A 213 7.08 15.16 8.05
C THR A 213 5.91 15.17 9.04
N LEU A 214 4.73 15.50 8.55
CA LEU A 214 3.49 15.59 9.33
C LEU A 214 2.86 14.21 9.51
N GLY A 215 2.41 13.92 10.73
CA GLY A 215 1.54 12.79 11.04
C GLY A 215 0.36 13.20 11.91
N ALA A 216 -0.65 12.34 11.99
CA ALA A 216 -1.83 12.56 12.82
C ALA A 216 -2.30 11.27 13.50
N ILE A 217 -2.76 11.44 14.73
CA ILE A 217 -3.59 10.48 15.45
C ILE A 217 -5.04 10.88 15.19
N LEU A 218 -5.79 9.98 14.55
CA LEU A 218 -7.15 10.17 14.09
C LEU A 218 -8.10 9.35 14.97
N GLY A 219 -9.05 10.04 15.59
CA GLY A 219 -9.95 9.44 16.58
C GLY A 219 -9.22 9.03 17.86
N GLY A 220 -9.82 8.07 18.58
CA GLY A 220 -9.28 7.62 19.86
C GLY A 220 -9.33 8.67 20.98
N PRO A 221 -8.68 8.39 22.13
CA PRO A 221 -8.78 9.24 23.32
C PRO A 221 -7.93 10.52 23.26
N GLN A 222 -6.91 10.56 22.40
CA GLN A 222 -5.98 11.70 22.30
C GLN A 222 -5.65 12.01 20.82
N PRO A 223 -6.63 12.47 20.02
CA PRO A 223 -6.38 12.87 18.64
C PRO A 223 -5.47 14.10 18.59
N GLY A 224 -4.65 14.20 17.54
CA GLY A 224 -3.77 15.35 17.38
C GLY A 224 -2.69 15.12 16.33
N LEU A 225 -2.00 16.20 15.98
CA LEU A 225 -0.90 16.17 15.02
C LEU A 225 0.42 15.89 15.73
N PHE A 226 1.34 15.25 15.04
CA PHE A 226 2.73 15.06 15.47
C PHE A 226 3.64 15.19 14.24
N ARG A 227 4.96 15.11 14.46
CA ARG A 227 5.93 15.07 13.37
C ARG A 227 6.83 13.86 13.47
N VAL A 228 7.37 13.41 12.36
CA VAL A 228 8.36 12.33 12.30
C VAL A 228 9.65 12.90 11.73
N ALA A 229 10.76 12.72 12.45
CA ALA A 229 12.08 13.07 11.96
C ALA A 229 12.41 12.22 10.72
N ARG A 230 12.94 12.87 9.68
CA ARG A 230 13.40 12.25 8.44
C ARG A 230 14.91 12.41 8.35
N HIS A 231 15.57 11.42 7.76
CA HIS A 231 17.03 11.33 7.72
C HIS A 231 17.48 10.71 6.40
N ASP A 232 18.61 11.19 5.91
CA ASP A 232 19.39 10.61 4.80
C ASP A 232 18.62 10.52 3.47
N GLY A 233 17.64 11.40 3.25
CA GLY A 233 16.85 11.44 2.02
C GLY A 233 15.86 10.28 1.85
N TYR A 234 15.61 9.50 2.91
CA TYR A 234 14.59 8.46 2.90
C TYR A 234 13.17 9.05 2.98
N ASP A 235 12.27 8.56 2.14
CA ASP A 235 10.84 8.80 2.15
C ASP A 235 10.12 7.69 2.94
N ILE A 236 9.04 8.06 3.63
CA ILE A 236 8.20 7.11 4.39
C ILE A 236 7.20 6.51 3.44
N THR A 237 7.08 5.18 3.45
CA THR A 237 6.20 4.46 2.51
C THR A 237 5.17 3.57 3.16
N ASP A 238 5.40 3.10 4.39
CA ASP A 238 4.34 2.43 5.15
C ASP A 238 4.62 2.42 6.65
N LEU A 239 3.64 2.02 7.44
CA LEU A 239 3.80 1.72 8.86
C LEU A 239 3.01 0.48 9.27
N ALA A 240 3.51 -0.23 10.26
CA ALA A 240 2.78 -1.31 10.91
C ALA A 240 3.06 -1.32 12.41
N PHE A 241 2.08 -1.71 13.22
CA PHE A 241 2.27 -1.81 14.66
C PHE A 241 2.64 -3.22 15.07
N LEU A 242 3.63 -3.33 15.96
CA LEU A 242 3.90 -4.53 16.72
C LEU A 242 2.77 -4.80 17.72
N PRO A 243 2.55 -6.06 18.16
CA PRO A 243 1.60 -6.38 19.22
C PRO A 243 1.83 -5.58 20.52
N SER A 244 3.08 -5.23 20.79
CA SER A 244 3.47 -4.38 21.93
C SER A 244 2.97 -2.93 21.84
N GLY A 245 2.51 -2.50 20.67
CA GLY A 245 2.10 -1.12 20.39
C GLY A 245 3.22 -0.25 19.80
N ASP A 246 4.44 -0.77 19.66
CA ASP A 246 5.52 -0.06 18.98
C ASP A 246 5.25 0.02 17.48
N MET A 247 5.57 1.16 16.88
CA MET A 247 5.38 1.42 15.46
C MET A 247 6.63 1.03 14.69
N LEU A 248 6.49 0.19 13.68
CA LEU A 248 7.47 0.00 12.64
C LEU A 248 7.17 0.96 11.49
N LEU A 249 8.20 1.65 11.02
CA LEU A 249 8.11 2.60 9.93
C LEU A 249 8.99 2.10 8.79
N LEU A 250 8.37 1.80 7.64
CA LEU A 250 9.07 1.46 6.41
C LEU A 250 9.44 2.75 5.69
N GLU A 251 10.70 2.83 5.30
CA GLU A 251 11.24 3.96 4.57
C GLU A 251 12.08 3.47 3.39
N ARG A 252 12.05 4.22 2.29
CA ARG A 252 12.86 3.93 1.11
C ARG A 252 13.52 5.17 0.53
N TRP A 253 14.50 4.95 -0.33
CA TRP A 253 14.86 5.92 -1.37
C TRP A 253 15.02 5.18 -2.70
N TYR A 254 14.70 5.88 -3.78
CA TYR A 254 14.94 5.42 -5.14
C TYR A 254 15.66 6.52 -5.91
N GLN A 255 16.77 6.14 -6.56
CA GLN A 255 17.52 7.02 -7.44
C GLN A 255 17.88 6.21 -8.70
N PRO A 256 17.45 6.62 -9.91
CA PRO A 256 17.62 5.83 -11.13
C PRO A 256 19.04 5.30 -11.40
N LEU A 257 20.08 6.00 -10.94
CA LEU A 257 21.49 5.61 -11.11
C LEU A 257 22.10 4.93 -9.88
N ARG A 258 21.56 5.14 -8.68
CA ARG A 258 22.10 4.61 -7.41
C ARG A 258 21.33 3.38 -6.93
N GLY A 259 20.16 3.13 -7.50
CA GLY A 259 19.30 1.99 -7.21
C GLY A 259 18.21 2.30 -6.19
N VAL A 260 17.92 1.28 -5.38
CA VAL A 260 16.95 1.31 -4.29
C VAL A 260 17.66 1.10 -2.97
N GLY A 261 17.11 1.72 -1.93
CA GLY A 261 17.44 1.39 -0.55
C GLY A 261 16.17 1.38 0.29
N MET A 262 16.13 0.52 1.30
CA MET A 262 15.03 0.44 2.26
C MET A 262 15.57 0.34 3.68
N ARG A 263 14.81 0.83 4.65
CA ARG A 263 15.07 0.62 6.07
C ARG A 263 13.76 0.50 6.83
N ILE A 264 13.85 -0.14 7.99
CA ILE A 264 12.74 -0.17 8.96
C ILE A 264 13.24 0.48 10.24
N ARG A 265 12.54 1.51 10.71
CA ARG A 265 12.74 2.08 12.05
C ARG A 265 11.70 1.56 13.03
N ARG A 266 12.09 1.43 14.30
CA ARG A 266 11.17 1.16 15.41
C ARG A 266 10.99 2.42 16.24
N ILE A 267 9.77 2.92 16.31
CA ILE A 267 9.37 4.04 17.16
C ILE A 267 8.58 3.48 18.34
N ALA A 268 8.95 3.87 19.56
CA ALA A 268 8.26 3.38 20.75
C ALA A 268 6.81 3.88 20.76
N GLY A 269 5.85 2.98 20.99
CA GLY A 269 4.42 3.30 20.90
C GLY A 269 3.99 4.39 21.89
N ARG A 270 4.63 4.42 23.07
CA ARG A 270 4.41 5.43 24.11
C ARG A 270 4.82 6.85 23.70
N ASP A 271 5.70 6.99 22.70
CA ASP A 271 6.17 8.29 22.22
C ASP A 271 5.21 8.88 21.18
N VAL A 272 4.36 8.04 20.57
CA VAL A 272 3.29 8.47 19.67
C VAL A 272 2.25 9.23 20.48
N ARG A 273 2.28 10.56 20.41
CA ARG A 273 1.33 11.46 21.07
C ARG A 273 1.26 12.81 20.36
N PRO A 274 0.20 13.60 20.57
CA PRO A 274 0.11 14.94 20.01
C PRO A 274 1.34 15.81 20.32
N ALA A 275 1.72 16.64 19.35
CA ALA A 275 2.88 17.55 19.36
C ALA A 275 4.26 16.89 19.50
N ALA A 276 4.36 15.56 19.48
CA ALA A 276 5.64 14.87 19.52
C ALA A 276 6.44 15.05 18.22
N LEU A 277 7.76 15.03 18.35
CA LEU A 277 8.68 14.73 17.25
C LEU A 277 9.17 13.30 17.44
N LEU A 278 8.70 12.39 16.58
CA LEU A 278 9.01 10.97 16.64
C LEU A 278 10.32 10.69 15.91
N ASP A 279 11.15 9.87 16.53
CA ASP A 279 12.34 9.28 15.94
C ASP A 279 12.57 7.89 16.57
N GLY A 280 13.46 7.09 16.00
CA GLY A 280 13.71 5.75 16.50
C GLY A 280 14.89 5.05 15.84
N PRO A 281 15.46 4.02 16.49
CA PRO A 281 16.55 3.25 15.92
C PRO A 281 16.11 2.46 14.68
N ARG A 282 17.07 2.24 13.78
CA ARG A 282 16.94 1.32 12.64
C ARG A 282 16.96 -0.13 13.13
N LEU A 283 16.03 -0.95 12.67
CA LEU A 283 16.01 -2.40 12.84
C LEU A 283 16.81 -3.12 11.76
N ILE A 284 16.71 -2.61 10.53
CA ILE A 284 17.41 -3.10 9.34
C ILE A 284 17.59 -1.94 8.35
N GLU A 285 18.63 -2.02 7.54
CA GLU A 285 18.85 -1.19 6.36
C GLU A 285 19.43 -2.08 5.26
N ALA A 286 18.94 -1.92 4.03
CA ALA A 286 19.34 -2.70 2.88
C ALA A 286 19.42 -1.82 1.63
N ASP A 287 20.34 -2.18 0.74
CA ASP A 287 20.59 -1.55 -0.56
C ASP A 287 20.59 -2.60 -1.69
N LEU A 288 21.15 -2.25 -2.85
CA LEU A 288 21.29 -3.15 -4.01
C LEU A 288 22.10 -4.43 -3.75
N GLY A 289 22.80 -4.54 -2.62
CA GLY A 289 23.44 -5.79 -2.19
C GLY A 289 22.46 -6.87 -1.73
N TYR A 290 21.18 -6.52 -1.56
CA TYR A 290 20.14 -7.39 -1.03
C TYR A 290 18.99 -7.58 -2.04
N GLU A 291 18.17 -8.60 -1.80
CA GLU A 291 16.98 -8.91 -2.61
C GLU A 291 15.80 -8.00 -2.24
N ILE A 292 15.97 -6.70 -2.45
CA ILE A 292 14.93 -5.67 -2.31
C ILE A 292 14.56 -5.07 -3.67
N ASP A 293 13.50 -4.27 -3.68
CA ASP A 293 13.11 -3.40 -4.79
C ASP A 293 12.50 -2.10 -4.22
N ASN A 294 11.62 -1.40 -4.94
CA ASN A 294 10.87 -0.25 -4.43
C ASN A 294 9.85 -0.67 -3.34
N MET A 295 10.32 -0.92 -2.11
CA MET A 295 9.49 -1.44 -1.02
C MET A 295 8.46 -0.40 -0.56
N GLU A 296 7.17 -0.68 -0.76
CA GLU A 296 6.07 0.24 -0.46
C GLU A 296 5.10 -0.28 0.61
N GLY A 297 5.01 -1.59 0.83
CA GLY A 297 4.07 -2.13 1.83
C GLY A 297 4.77 -2.88 2.96
N LEU A 298 4.25 -2.73 4.18
CA LEU A 298 4.68 -3.41 5.39
C LEU A 298 3.48 -3.93 6.17
N SER A 299 3.51 -5.21 6.53
CA SER A 299 2.52 -5.81 7.42
C SER A 299 3.20 -6.57 8.55
N VAL A 300 2.59 -6.52 9.74
CA VAL A 300 3.01 -7.32 10.90
C VAL A 300 1.88 -8.27 11.25
N HIS A 301 2.21 -9.55 11.43
CA HIS A 301 1.27 -10.56 11.93
C HIS A 301 1.95 -11.48 12.94
N LEU A 302 1.13 -12.18 13.73
CA LEU A 302 1.58 -13.26 14.58
C LEU A 302 1.36 -14.60 13.88
N GLU A 303 2.41 -15.41 13.80
CA GLU A 303 2.34 -16.78 13.31
C GLU A 303 2.93 -17.72 14.36
N ASN A 304 2.09 -18.54 14.99
CA ASN A 304 2.49 -19.47 16.06
C ASN A 304 3.31 -18.79 17.19
N GLY A 305 2.91 -17.57 17.57
CA GLY A 305 3.57 -16.77 18.60
C GLY A 305 4.80 -15.98 18.14
N ARG A 306 5.26 -16.17 16.90
CA ARG A 306 6.36 -15.40 16.31
C ARG A 306 5.82 -14.13 15.66
N THR A 307 6.56 -13.03 15.81
CA THR A 307 6.24 -11.76 15.14
C THR A 307 6.87 -11.74 13.77
N VAL A 308 6.04 -11.69 12.73
CA VAL A 308 6.47 -11.80 11.34
C VAL A 308 6.16 -10.50 10.62
N LEU A 309 7.19 -9.95 9.99
CA LEU A 309 7.09 -8.80 9.11
C LEU A 309 7.02 -9.32 7.68
N THR A 310 6.03 -8.86 6.93
CA THR A 310 5.95 -9.06 5.49
C THR A 310 6.09 -7.73 4.79
N LEU A 311 6.97 -7.66 3.80
CA LEU A 311 7.11 -6.50 2.94
C LEU A 311 6.69 -6.83 1.51
N ILE A 312 6.15 -5.84 0.80
CA ILE A 312 5.90 -5.93 -0.65
C ILE A 312 6.51 -4.72 -1.36
N SER A 313 7.06 -4.92 -2.56
CA SER A 313 7.49 -3.82 -3.42
C SER A 313 6.51 -3.51 -4.53
N ASP A 314 6.56 -2.26 -4.96
CA ASP A 314 5.96 -1.78 -6.19
C ASP A 314 6.93 -1.98 -7.37
N ASP A 315 6.41 -2.49 -8.48
CA ASP A 315 7.15 -2.61 -9.73
C ASP A 315 6.99 -1.38 -10.65
N ASN A 316 6.20 -0.37 -10.26
CA ASN A 316 5.77 0.78 -11.06
C ASN A 316 5.23 0.39 -12.45
N PHE A 317 4.78 -0.86 -12.64
CA PHE A 317 4.50 -1.47 -13.95
C PHE A 317 5.67 -1.34 -14.95
N SER A 318 6.90 -1.33 -14.44
CA SER A 318 8.14 -1.22 -15.18
C SER A 318 8.82 -2.57 -15.29
N PHE A 319 9.45 -2.85 -16.43
CA PHE A 319 10.22 -4.08 -16.62
C PHE A 319 11.53 -4.12 -15.83
N LEU A 320 11.96 -2.99 -15.26
CA LEU A 320 13.20 -2.86 -14.50
C LEU A 320 13.02 -3.20 -13.01
N GLN A 321 11.78 -3.21 -12.53
CA GLN A 321 11.44 -3.44 -11.13
C GLN A 321 10.62 -4.71 -10.99
N ARG A 322 10.61 -5.25 -9.77
CA ARG A 322 10.00 -6.53 -9.45
C ARG A 322 8.96 -6.33 -8.36
N THR A 323 7.83 -7.03 -8.46
CA THR A 323 6.97 -7.26 -7.31
C THR A 323 7.63 -8.33 -6.44
N VAL A 324 8.20 -7.92 -5.31
CA VAL A 324 8.91 -8.76 -4.35
C VAL A 324 8.10 -8.82 -3.07
N LEU A 325 7.86 -10.03 -2.56
CA LEU A 325 7.29 -10.28 -1.24
C LEU A 325 8.38 -10.86 -0.33
N LEU A 326 8.69 -10.22 0.78
CA LEU A 326 9.72 -10.68 1.74
C LEU A 326 9.11 -10.97 3.09
N GLU A 327 9.57 -12.02 3.77
CA GLU A 327 9.20 -12.32 5.16
C GLU A 327 10.43 -12.36 6.08
N PHE A 328 10.29 -11.69 7.21
CA PHE A 328 11.25 -11.68 8.30
C PHE A 328 10.57 -12.02 9.62
N GLU A 329 11.27 -12.73 10.49
CA GLU A 329 10.92 -12.85 11.89
C GLU A 329 11.64 -11.75 12.69
N LEU A 330 10.92 -11.08 13.58
CA LEU A 330 11.52 -10.16 14.54
C LEU A 330 12.02 -10.95 15.76
N THR A 331 13.33 -10.86 16.03
CA THR A 331 14.04 -11.59 17.09
C THR A 331 14.67 -10.67 18.12
#